data_AF-A0A0L0VZ68-F1
#
_entry.id   AF-A0A0L0VZ68-F1
#
_cell.length_a   1.000
_cell.length_b   1.000
_cell.length_c   1.000
_cell.angle_alpha   90.00
_cell.angle_beta   90.00
_cell.angle_gamma   90.00
#
_symmetry.space_group_name_H-M   'P 1'
#
loop_
_entity.id
_entity.type
_entity.pdbx_description
1 polymer ?
#
loop_
_entity_poly.entity_id
_entity_poly.type
_entity_poly.pdbx_seq_one_letter_code
_entity_poly.pdbx_strand_id
1 'polypeptide(L)'
;MLRFLRLTALVLLVASWQVTDTLNQDPGDILFWCRKNVDAVCAETILPDGGEQKLRWATRLRPKKRNYKCPPNTRAQCCWQNWYKDISNGPDYFMKIASGPVPYCDPNGQ
;
A
#
# COMPACT_ATOMS: atom_id res chain seq x y z
N MET A 1 10.25 46.72 -24.45
CA MET A 1 9.31 45.68 -23.99
C MET A 1 10.00 44.38 -23.52
N LEU A 2 11.17 44.45 -22.85
CA LEU A 2 11.92 43.25 -22.44
C LEU A 2 12.21 43.13 -20.93
N ARG A 3 11.75 44.08 -20.11
CA ARG A 3 12.02 44.10 -18.66
C ARG A 3 10.89 43.48 -17.81
N PHE A 4 9.64 43.53 -18.26
CA PHE A 4 8.51 42.98 -17.52
C PHE A 4 8.36 41.45 -17.64
N LEU A 5 8.94 40.83 -18.68
CA LEU A 5 8.89 39.39 -18.92
C LEU A 5 9.79 38.56 -17.99
N ARG A 6 10.75 39.19 -17.28
CA ARG A 6 11.68 38.46 -16.40
C ARG A 6 11.13 38.22 -14.99
N LEU A 7 10.12 38.97 -14.56
CA LEU A 7 9.56 38.88 -13.20
C LEU A 7 8.54 37.75 -13.05
N THR A 8 7.82 37.38 -14.11
CA THR A 8 6.83 36.30 -14.09
C THR A 8 7.45 34.90 -14.07
N ALA A 9 8.67 34.75 -14.60
CA ALA A 9 9.37 33.46 -14.59
C ALA A 9 9.81 33.02 -13.19
N LEU A 10 10.07 33.97 -12.28
CA LEU A 10 10.59 33.66 -10.94
C LEU A 10 9.50 33.19 -9.96
N VAL A 11 8.23 33.56 -10.18
CA VAL A 11 7.11 33.18 -9.29
C VAL A 11 6.63 31.76 -9.58
N LEU A 12 6.78 31.25 -10.81
CA LEU A 12 6.34 29.90 -11.18
C LEU A 12 7.22 28.78 -10.59
N LEU A 13 8.48 29.07 -10.22
CA LEU A 13 9.40 28.06 -9.68
C LEU A 13 9.17 27.73 -8.20
N VAL A 14 8.48 28.59 -7.44
CA VAL A 14 8.23 28.37 -6.00
C VAL A 14 6.97 27.53 -5.76
N ALA A 15 6.07 27.44 -6.75
CA ALA A 15 4.81 26.71 -6.61
C ALA A 15 4.90 25.19 -6.84
N SER A 16 6.01 24.68 -7.38
CA SER A 16 6.16 23.26 -7.75
C SER A 16 6.64 22.34 -6.62
N TRP A 17 6.86 22.84 -5.39
CA TRP A 17 7.50 22.08 -4.30
C TRP A 17 6.60 21.65 -3.14
N GLN A 18 5.28 21.78 -3.24
CA GLN A 18 4.36 21.32 -2.19
C GLN A 18 3.62 20.01 -2.52
N VAL A 19 4.25 19.10 -3.26
CA VAL A 19 3.73 17.72 -3.39
C VAL A 19 4.83 16.69 -3.17
N THR A 20 5.69 16.92 -2.19
CA THR A 20 6.34 15.80 -1.54
C THR A 20 5.45 15.52 -0.34
N ASP A 21 4.52 14.57 -0.49
CA ASP A 21 3.86 13.95 0.65
C ASP A 21 4.97 13.50 1.60
N THR A 22 5.21 14.32 2.62
CA THR A 22 5.79 13.90 3.88
C THR A 22 4.77 12.98 4.54
N LEU A 23 4.54 11.82 3.92
CA LEU A 23 3.95 10.69 4.58
C LEU A 23 5.04 10.23 5.54
N ASN A 24 4.65 10.13 6.80
CA ASN A 24 5.35 9.39 7.85
C ASN A 24 5.63 7.96 7.35
N GLN A 25 6.65 7.82 6.51
CA GLN A 25 7.15 6.56 6.01
C GLN A 25 8.18 6.11 7.03
N ASP A 26 7.83 5.08 7.78
CA ASP A 26 8.87 4.26 8.36
C ASP A 26 9.71 3.70 7.20
N PRO A 27 11.06 3.77 7.27
CA PRO A 27 11.96 3.41 6.18
C PRO A 27 11.92 1.93 5.75
N GLY A 28 10.97 1.15 6.24
CA GLY A 28 10.73 -0.24 5.87
C GLY A 28 9.34 -0.53 5.28
N ASP A 29 8.44 0.45 5.21
CA ASP A 29 7.09 0.22 4.70
C ASP A 29 7.10 -0.03 3.17
N ILE A 30 6.44 -1.10 2.74
CA ILE A 30 6.29 -1.46 1.33
C ILE A 30 5.07 -0.73 0.78
N LEU A 31 5.30 0.19 -0.16
CA LEU A 31 4.24 0.93 -0.84
C LEU A 31 3.76 0.21 -2.10
N PHE A 32 2.45 0.18 -2.30
CA PHE A 32 1.86 -0.41 -3.49
C PHE A 32 0.49 0.18 -3.80
N TRP A 33 -0.06 -0.20 -4.95
CA TRP A 33 -1.40 0.20 -5.37
C TRP A 33 -2.16 -1.01 -5.89
N CYS A 34 -3.48 -0.98 -5.74
CA CYS A 34 -4.36 -1.99 -6.31
C CYS A 34 -5.40 -1.32 -7.22
N ARG A 35 -5.96 -2.06 -8.18
CA ARG A 35 -7.05 -1.57 -9.02
C ARG A 35 -8.33 -1.34 -8.20
N LYS A 36 -9.39 -0.89 -8.89
CA LYS A 36 -10.73 -0.81 -8.28
C LYS A 36 -11.27 -2.22 -8.02
N ASN A 37 -12.16 -2.33 -7.02
CA ASN A 37 -12.89 -3.57 -6.69
C ASN A 37 -12.00 -4.76 -6.31
N VAL A 38 -10.87 -4.47 -5.67
CA VAL A 38 -9.98 -5.45 -5.04
C VAL A 38 -9.64 -4.97 -3.64
N ASP A 39 -9.33 -5.91 -2.76
CA ASP A 39 -8.83 -5.62 -1.43
C ASP A 39 -7.31 -5.75 -1.39
N ALA A 40 -6.68 -4.95 -0.54
CA ALA A 40 -5.23 -4.92 -0.38
C ALA A 40 -4.86 -5.61 0.93
N VAL A 41 -4.02 -6.64 0.87
CA VAL A 41 -3.55 -7.40 2.04
C VAL A 41 -2.03 -7.48 2.07
N CYS A 42 -1.49 -7.69 3.26
CA CYS A 42 -0.08 -7.95 3.49
C CYS A 42 0.07 -9.38 3.99
N ALA A 43 0.88 -10.17 3.29
CA ALA A 43 1.22 -11.54 3.68
C ALA A 43 2.56 -11.57 4.40
N GLU A 44 2.57 -12.02 5.65
CA GLU A 44 3.76 -12.17 6.47
C GLU A 44 4.07 -13.65 6.63
N THR A 45 5.26 -14.06 6.19
CA THR A 45 5.77 -15.42 6.38
C THR A 45 6.16 -15.56 7.85
N ILE A 46 5.46 -16.39 8.63
CA ILE A 46 5.53 -16.29 10.09
C ILE A 46 6.19 -17.45 10.79
N LEU A 47 6.41 -18.56 10.10
CA LEU A 47 6.71 -19.78 10.82
C LEU A 47 8.05 -20.39 10.36
N PRO A 48 8.98 -20.68 11.31
CA PRO A 48 10.23 -21.41 11.02
C PRO A 48 9.96 -22.83 10.49
N ASP A 49 8.77 -23.36 10.72
CA ASP A 49 8.20 -24.62 10.24
C ASP A 49 7.57 -24.51 8.84
N GLY A 50 7.49 -23.31 8.25
CA GLY A 50 7.18 -23.09 6.83
C GLY A 50 5.74 -23.37 6.40
N GLY A 51 4.88 -23.89 7.27
CA GLY A 51 3.53 -24.34 6.91
C GLY A 51 2.48 -23.25 6.74
N GLU A 52 2.57 -22.14 7.50
CA GLU A 52 1.57 -21.07 7.48
C GLU A 52 2.16 -19.66 7.39
N GLN A 53 1.35 -18.73 6.87
CA GLN A 53 1.59 -17.29 6.81
C GLN A 53 0.38 -16.53 7.37
N LYS A 54 0.57 -15.31 7.89
CA LYS A 54 -0.55 -14.43 8.28
C LYS A 54 -0.86 -13.45 7.17
N LEU A 55 -2.14 -13.25 6.93
CA LEU A 55 -2.69 -12.16 6.15
C LEU A 55 -3.25 -11.10 7.09
N ARG A 56 -2.97 -9.84 6.77
CA ARG A 56 -3.53 -8.66 7.43
C ARG A 56 -3.96 -7.65 6.38
N TRP A 57 -4.89 -6.76 6.70
CA TRP A 57 -5.23 -5.67 5.79
C TRP A 57 -4.06 -4.72 5.58
N ALA A 58 -3.87 -4.26 4.35
CA ALA A 58 -2.93 -3.20 4.07
C ALA A 58 -3.50 -1.85 4.49
N THR A 59 -2.64 -0.98 5.02
CA THR A 59 -3.05 0.34 5.49
C THR A 59 -3.22 1.27 4.30
N ARG A 60 -4.42 1.83 4.12
CA ARG A 60 -4.67 2.84 3.09
C ARG A 60 -4.00 4.15 3.47
N LEU A 61 -3.16 4.69 2.59
CA LEU A 61 -2.41 5.92 2.85
C LEU A 61 -3.26 7.18 2.77
N ARG A 62 -4.21 7.23 1.83
CA ARG A 62 -5.09 8.40 1.64
C ARG A 62 -6.54 7.98 1.47
N PRO A 63 -7.50 8.68 2.11
CA PRO A 63 -8.92 8.45 1.87
C PRO A 63 -9.24 8.50 0.38
N LYS A 64 -10.12 7.61 -0.07
CA LYS A 64 -10.60 7.49 -1.48
C LYS A 64 -9.54 7.10 -2.52
N LYS A 65 -8.25 7.20 -2.22
CA LYS A 65 -7.16 6.67 -3.05
C LYS A 65 -6.93 5.19 -2.78
N ARG A 66 -6.31 4.50 -3.73
CA ARG A 66 -6.01 3.05 -3.70
C ARG A 66 -4.50 2.80 -3.58
N ASN A 67 -3.81 3.71 -2.90
CA ASN A 67 -2.43 3.56 -2.48
C ASN A 67 -2.41 3.00 -1.05
N TYR A 68 -1.66 1.92 -0.88
CA TYR A 68 -1.61 1.14 0.33
C TYR A 68 -0.17 1.01 0.79
N LYS A 69 -0.01 0.68 2.06
CA LYS A 69 1.26 0.31 2.63
C LYS A 69 1.15 -0.98 3.43
N CYS A 70 2.22 -1.75 3.36
CA CYS A 70 2.43 -2.94 4.17
C CYS A 70 3.65 -2.75 5.08
N PRO A 71 3.66 -3.38 6.27
CA PRO A 71 4.83 -3.36 7.15
C PRO A 71 6.07 -3.97 6.46
N PRO A 72 7.28 -3.69 6.96
CA PRO A 72 8.48 -4.38 6.51
C PRO A 72 8.35 -5.90 6.65
N ASN A 73 9.11 -6.64 5.84
CA ASN A 73 9.15 -8.11 5.82
C ASN A 73 7.83 -8.80 5.47
N THR A 74 6.93 -8.10 4.78
CA THR A 74 5.68 -8.66 4.26
C THR A 74 5.67 -8.63 2.73
N ARG A 75 4.72 -9.34 2.12
CA ARG A 75 4.46 -9.29 0.68
C ARG A 75 3.12 -8.61 0.44
N ALA A 76 3.14 -7.53 -0.33
CA ALA A 76 1.92 -6.85 -0.77
C ALA A 76 1.14 -7.74 -1.74
N GLN A 77 -0.18 -7.76 -1.59
CA GLN A 77 -1.08 -8.58 -2.41
C GLN A 77 -2.37 -7.80 -2.69
N CYS A 78 -2.82 -7.85 -3.95
CA CYS A 78 -4.13 -7.34 -4.35
C CYS A 78 -5.07 -8.51 -4.61
N CYS A 79 -6.11 -8.65 -3.80
CA CYS A 79 -6.99 -9.83 -3.78
C CYS A 79 -8.40 -9.47 -4.24
N TRP A 80 -9.15 -10.47 -4.70
CA TRP A 80 -10.57 -10.29 -4.97
C TRP A 80 -11.32 -9.76 -3.75
N GLN A 81 -12.19 -8.79 -4.00
CA GLN A 81 -12.92 -8.10 -2.95
C GLN A 81 -13.75 -9.09 -2.12
N ASN A 82 -13.75 -8.90 -0.81
CA ASN A 82 -14.45 -9.68 0.21
C ASN A 82 -13.98 -11.13 0.38
N TRP A 83 -12.93 -11.57 -0.32
CA TRP A 83 -12.44 -12.95 -0.17
C TRP A 83 -11.84 -13.22 1.21
N TYR A 84 -11.13 -12.23 1.77
CA TYR A 84 -10.50 -12.30 3.08
C TYR A 84 -11.21 -11.42 4.13
N LYS A 85 -12.53 -11.27 4.01
CA LYS A 85 -13.35 -10.43 4.92
C LYS A 85 -13.16 -10.79 6.41
N ASP A 86 -12.83 -12.05 6.69
CA ASP A 86 -12.67 -12.58 8.04
C ASP A 86 -11.39 -12.11 8.75
N ILE A 87 -10.46 -11.46 8.06
CA ILE A 87 -9.31 -10.80 8.70
C ILE A 87 -9.79 -9.82 9.79
N SER A 88 -10.88 -9.09 9.55
CA SER A 88 -11.43 -8.12 10.50
C SER A 88 -12.16 -8.76 11.68
N ASN A 89 -12.45 -10.07 11.62
CA ASN A 89 -13.24 -10.78 12.61
C ASN A 89 -12.37 -11.43 13.70
N GLY A 90 -11.05 -11.51 13.49
CA GLY A 90 -10.11 -12.05 14.46
C GLY A 90 -9.71 -11.05 15.55
N PRO A 91 -9.37 -11.52 16.77
CA PRO A 91 -8.95 -10.65 17.87
C PRO A 91 -7.68 -9.84 17.54
N ASP A 92 -6.82 -10.41 16.69
CA ASP A 92 -5.52 -9.85 16.32
C ASP A 92 -5.52 -9.17 14.94
N TYR A 93 -6.69 -9.05 14.29
CA TYR A 93 -6.84 -8.47 12.95
C TYR A 93 -5.95 -9.12 11.87
N PHE A 94 -5.69 -10.42 12.01
CA PHE A 94 -5.02 -11.23 11.01
C PHE A 94 -5.72 -12.59 10.82
N MET A 95 -5.51 -13.18 9.65
CA MET A 95 -5.96 -14.52 9.30
C MET A 95 -4.75 -15.40 8.98
N LYS A 96 -4.72 -16.65 9.44
CA LYS A 96 -3.70 -17.62 9.05
C LYS A 96 -4.12 -18.38 7.81
N ILE A 97 -3.21 -18.57 6.87
CA ILE A 97 -3.39 -19.41 5.68
C ILE A 97 -2.14 -20.24 5.44
N ALA A 98 -2.23 -21.27 4.60
CA ALA A 98 -1.06 -22.03 4.16
C ALA A 98 -0.02 -21.10 3.51
N SER A 99 1.26 -21.38 3.76
CA SER A 99 2.37 -20.70 3.11
C SER A 99 2.36 -20.89 1.60
N GLY A 100 2.92 -19.92 0.87
CA GLY A 100 3.03 -19.96 -0.59
C GLY A 100 2.22 -18.84 -1.27
N PRO A 101 1.74 -19.07 -2.50
CA PRO A 101 0.85 -18.15 -3.21
C PRO A 101 -0.43 -17.90 -2.40
N VAL A 102 -0.84 -16.64 -2.31
CA VAL A 102 -2.09 -16.27 -1.65
C VAL A 102 -3.24 -16.47 -2.65
N PRO A 103 -4.21 -17.36 -2.40
CA PRO A 103 -5.28 -17.63 -3.36
C PRO A 103 -6.07 -16.37 -3.71
N TYR A 104 -6.49 -16.26 -4.98
CA TYR A 104 -7.31 -15.13 -5.47
C TYR A 104 -6.65 -13.76 -5.31
N CYS A 105 -5.32 -13.73 -5.25
CA CYS A 105 -4.52 -12.52 -5.19
C CYS A 105 -3.51 -12.46 -6.32
N ASP A 106 -3.17 -11.24 -6.70
CA ASP A 106 -2.10 -10.90 -7.63
C ASP A 106 -1.08 -10.01 -6.91
N PRO A 107 0.22 -10.40 -6.88
CA PRO A 107 1.27 -9.59 -6.29
C PRO A 107 1.58 -8.30 -7.08
N ASN A 108 1.17 -8.20 -8.36
CA ASN A 108 1.54 -7.09 -9.25
C ASN A 108 0.42 -6.07 -9.49
N GLY A 109 -0.67 -6.13 -8.73
CA GLY A 109 -1.83 -5.28 -8.97
C GLY A 109 -2.65 -5.83 -10.14
N GLN A 110 -3.63 -6.65 -9.78
CA GLN A 110 -4.60 -7.31 -10.65
C GLN A 110 -5.13 -6.42 -11.76
#